data_AF-A0A1Q6JUM9-F1
#
_entry.id   AF-A0A1Q6JUM9-F1
#
_cell.length_a   1.000
_cell.length_b   1.000
_cell.length_c   1.000
_cell.angle_alpha   90.00
_cell.angle_beta   90.00
_cell.angle_gamma   90.00
#
_symmetry.space_group_name_H-M   'P 1'
#
loop_
_entity.id
_entity.type
_entity.pdbx_description
1 polymer ?
#
loop_
_entity_poly.entity_id
_entity_poly.type
_entity_poly.pdbx_seq_one_letter_code
_entity_poly.pdbx_strand_id
1 'polypeptide(L)'
;MITGTRYFNVEGMLPFENQVAEYIKRQKSNENRHVLYRVTPIYEGENLLASGVQMEAFSVEDKGEEICFNVYVYNVQPGVVINYATGESSLAQ
;
A
#
# COMPACT_ATOMS: atom_id res chain seq x y z
N MET A 1 9.56 0.12 -7.78
CA MET A 1 8.89 -1.20 -7.71
C MET A 1 9.64 -2.01 -6.67
N ILE A 2 8.94 -2.70 -5.76
CA ILE A 2 9.54 -3.57 -4.73
C ILE A 2 9.01 -4.99 -4.89
N THR A 3 9.73 -5.99 -4.37
CA THR A 3 9.21 -7.36 -4.24
C THR A 3 8.18 -7.39 -3.11
N GLY A 4 7.01 -7.94 -3.39
CA GLY A 4 5.91 -8.03 -2.43
C GLY A 4 5.19 -9.37 -2.56
N THR A 5 4.62 -9.86 -1.46
CA THR A 5 3.81 -11.07 -1.49
C THR A 5 2.46 -10.83 -2.20
N ARG A 6 1.76 -11.91 -2.57
CA ARG A 6 0.40 -11.80 -3.10
C ARG A 6 -0.56 -11.20 -2.06
N TYR A 7 -0.50 -11.66 -0.81
CA TYR A 7 -1.35 -11.16 0.26
C TYR A 7 -1.12 -9.67 0.52
N PHE A 8 0.14 -9.24 0.62
CA PHE A 8 0.53 -7.84 0.70
C PHE A 8 -0.09 -7.00 -0.43
N ASN A 9 0.07 -7.45 -1.67
CA ASN A 9 -0.39 -6.71 -2.84
C ASN A 9 -1.93 -6.66 -2.95
N VAL A 10 -2.61 -7.80 -2.74
CA VAL A 10 -4.05 -7.94 -3.04
C VAL A 10 -4.93 -7.74 -1.81
N GLU A 11 -4.57 -8.28 -0.67
CA GLU A 11 -5.37 -8.15 0.55
C GLU A 11 -4.95 -6.92 1.36
N GLY A 12 -3.66 -6.56 1.32
CA GLY A 12 -3.08 -5.44 2.05
C GLY A 12 -3.27 -4.09 1.36
N MET A 13 -2.71 -3.91 0.17
CA MET A 13 -2.66 -2.60 -0.52
C MET A 13 -3.93 -2.29 -1.31
N LEU A 14 -4.44 -3.25 -2.09
CA LEU A 14 -5.52 -3.06 -3.05
C LEU A 14 -6.79 -2.41 -2.46
N PRO A 15 -7.24 -2.69 -1.22
CA PRO A 15 -8.40 -2.00 -0.65
C PRO A 15 -8.21 -0.49 -0.54
N PHE A 16 -7.00 -0.01 -0.24
CA PHE A 16 -6.69 1.42 -0.16
C PHE A 16 -6.54 2.04 -1.55
N GLU A 17 -5.90 1.32 -2.47
CA GLU A 17 -5.76 1.74 -3.87
C GLU A 17 -7.13 1.89 -4.55
N ASN A 18 -8.04 0.94 -4.31
CA ASN A 18 -9.41 1.02 -4.81
C ASN A 18 -10.18 2.20 -4.22
N GLN A 19 -10.03 2.52 -2.94
CA GLN A 19 -10.66 3.71 -2.36
C GLN A 19 -10.24 5.00 -3.09
N VAL A 20 -8.93 5.16 -3.35
CA VAL A 20 -8.39 6.29 -4.11
C VAL A 20 -8.88 6.27 -5.57
N ALA A 21 -8.85 5.11 -6.22
CA ALA A 21 -9.29 4.98 -7.61
C ALA A 21 -10.78 5.30 -7.77
N GLU A 22 -11.64 4.79 -6.88
CA GLU A 22 -13.07 5.07 -6.91
C GLU A 22 -13.37 6.54 -6.60
N TYR A 23 -12.61 7.18 -5.69
CA TYR A 23 -12.70 8.62 -5.48
C TYR A 23 -12.45 9.41 -6.78
N ILE A 24 -11.35 9.11 -7.48
CA ILE A 24 -10.98 9.80 -8.72
C ILE A 24 -12.02 9.52 -9.83
N LYS A 25 -12.49 8.28 -9.97
CA LYS A 25 -13.48 7.89 -10.99
C LYS A 25 -14.84 8.58 -10.82
N ARG A 26 -15.21 9.01 -9.61
CA ARG A 26 -16.44 9.78 -9.36
C ARG A 26 -16.39 11.22 -9.89
N GLN A 27 -15.29 11.64 -10.50
CA GLN A 27 -15.14 12.95 -11.11
C GLN A 27 -16.20 13.21 -12.21
N LYS A 28 -16.85 14.37 -12.14
CA LYS A 28 -17.81 14.83 -13.15
C LYS A 28 -17.16 15.84 -14.09
N SER A 29 -17.81 16.10 -15.23
CA SER A 29 -17.28 16.96 -16.32
C SER A 29 -16.85 18.38 -15.92
N ASN A 30 -17.32 18.91 -14.78
CA ASN A 30 -17.00 20.26 -14.29
C ASN A 30 -16.41 20.23 -12.86
N GLU A 31 -15.94 19.07 -12.40
CA GLU A 31 -15.33 18.88 -11.09
C GLU A 31 -13.93 18.32 -11.28
N ASN A 32 -13.02 18.61 -10.34
CA ASN A 32 -11.72 17.97 -10.25
C ASN A 32 -11.65 17.21 -8.94
N ARG A 33 -10.99 16.05 -8.97
CA ARG A 33 -10.76 15.21 -7.78
C ARG A 33 -9.30 14.80 -7.76
N HIS A 34 -8.54 15.40 -6.85
CA HIS A 34 -7.12 15.12 -6.68
C HIS A 34 -6.86 14.48 -5.32
N VAL A 35 -5.87 13.60 -5.30
CA VAL A 35 -5.40 12.93 -4.09
C VAL A 35 -3.90 13.14 -4.00
N LEU A 36 -3.45 13.68 -2.87
CA LEU A 36 -2.04 13.59 -2.48
C LEU A 36 -1.80 12.15 -2.02
N TYR A 37 -0.96 11.42 -2.75
CA TYR A 37 -0.73 10.01 -2.52
C TYR A 37 0.76 9.71 -2.40
N ARG A 38 1.16 9.00 -1.34
CA ARG A 38 2.56 8.60 -1.11
C ARG A 38 2.59 7.16 -0.60
N VAL A 39 3.52 6.38 -1.15
CA VAL A 39 3.83 5.02 -0.66
C VAL A 39 5.33 4.96 -0.40
N THR A 40 5.71 4.62 0.83
CA THR A 40 7.11 4.55 1.26
C THR A 40 7.43 3.14 1.74
N PRO A 41 8.27 2.39 1.00
CA PRO A 41 8.79 1.10 1.46
C PRO A 41 9.64 1.27 2.72
N ILE A 42 9.43 0.41 3.70
CA ILE A 42 10.16 0.43 4.96
C ILE A 42 11.06 -0.80 5.02
N TYR A 43 12.37 -0.53 5.06
CA TYR A 43 13.42 -1.54 5.20
C TYR A 43 13.95 -1.52 6.64
N GLU A 44 14.12 -2.69 7.22
CA GLU A 44 14.76 -2.85 8.52
C GLU A 44 16.26 -3.12 8.33
N GLY A 45 17.11 -2.18 8.79
CA GLY A 45 18.55 -2.30 8.63
C GLY A 45 18.97 -2.45 7.17
N GLU A 46 19.75 -3.48 6.89
CA GLU A 46 20.31 -3.79 5.57
C GLU A 46 19.49 -4.83 4.78
N ASN A 47 18.21 -5.04 5.17
CA ASN A 47 17.36 -6.01 4.48
C ASN A 47 17.16 -5.64 2.99
N LEU A 48 17.27 -6.61 2.09
CA LEU A 48 17.01 -6.40 0.67
C LEU A 48 15.52 -6.35 0.34
N LEU A 49 14.67 -6.90 1.21
CA LEU A 49 13.22 -6.89 1.07
C LEU A 49 12.60 -5.96 2.13
N ALA A 50 11.67 -5.11 1.70
CA ALA A 50 10.93 -4.25 2.62
C ALA A 50 10.00 -5.08 3.52
N SER A 51 9.97 -4.78 4.82
CA SER A 51 9.05 -5.40 5.78
C SER A 51 7.58 -5.02 5.51
N GLY A 52 7.36 -3.93 4.76
CA GLY A 52 6.06 -3.39 4.42
C GLY A 52 6.18 -2.03 3.75
N VAL A 53 5.04 -1.38 3.55
CA VAL A 53 4.98 0.00 3.07
C VAL A 53 4.12 0.86 4.01
N GLN A 54 4.52 2.11 4.21
CA GLN A 54 3.64 3.15 4.70
C GLN A 54 2.87 3.75 3.52
N MET A 55 1.54 3.75 3.59
CA MET A 55 0.66 4.35 2.58
C MET A 55 -0.07 5.54 3.18
N GLU A 56 -0.01 6.66 2.46
CA GLU A 56 -0.61 7.93 2.87
C GLU A 56 -1.44 8.47 1.72
N ALA A 57 -2.67 8.90 2.02
CA ALA A 57 -3.55 9.54 1.05
C ALA A 57 -4.37 10.66 1.69
N PHE A 58 -4.57 11.73 0.94
CA PHE A 58 -5.41 12.87 1.33
C PHE A 58 -6.11 13.47 0.11
N SER A 59 -7.44 13.52 0.11
CA SER A 59 -8.25 14.19 -0.93
C SER A 59 -8.19 15.71 -0.79
N VAL A 60 -7.91 16.41 -1.89
CA VAL A 60 -7.56 17.84 -1.85
C VAL A 60 -8.81 18.72 -1.77
N GLU A 61 -9.78 18.50 -2.65
CA GLU A 61 -10.94 19.39 -2.82
C GLU A 61 -11.91 19.34 -1.64
N ASP A 62 -12.07 18.17 -1.01
CA ASP A 62 -12.92 17.97 0.16
C ASP A 62 -12.15 18.03 1.50
N LYS A 63 -10.85 18.40 1.45
CA LYS A 63 -9.98 18.51 2.63
C LYS A 63 -9.89 17.23 3.47
N GLY A 64 -9.85 16.08 2.80
CA GLY A 64 -9.67 14.77 3.42
C GLY A 64 -10.96 14.16 3.98
N GLU A 65 -12.13 14.68 3.59
CA GLU A 65 -13.42 14.15 4.05
C GLU A 65 -13.69 12.74 3.51
N GLU A 66 -13.39 12.48 2.23
CA GLU A 66 -13.60 11.16 1.62
C GLU A 66 -12.36 10.27 1.69
N ILE A 67 -11.15 10.83 1.53
CA ILE A 67 -9.88 10.11 1.58
C ILE A 67 -8.95 10.79 2.57
N CYS A 68 -8.70 10.15 3.72
CA CYS A 68 -7.67 10.55 4.65
C CYS A 68 -7.17 9.32 5.42
N PHE A 69 -6.00 8.81 5.03
CA PHE A 69 -5.39 7.68 5.72
C PHE A 69 -3.87 7.78 5.78
N ASN A 70 -3.31 7.16 6.83
CA ASN A 70 -1.90 6.88 7.00
C ASN A 70 -1.79 5.49 7.66
N VAL A 71 -1.42 4.49 6.87
CA VAL A 71 -1.47 3.08 7.28
C VAL A 71 -0.16 2.38 6.96
N TYR A 72 0.18 1.36 7.74
CA TYR A 72 1.28 0.45 7.46
C TYR A 72 0.74 -0.87 6.93
N VAL A 73 1.19 -1.28 5.75
CA VAL A 73 0.80 -2.55 5.12
C VAL A 73 1.98 -3.51 5.14
N TYR A 74 1.84 -4.60 5.89
CA TYR A 74 2.88 -5.60 6.10
C TYR A 74 3.13 -6.46 4.85
N ASN A 75 4.40 -6.63 4.47
CA ASN A 75 4.82 -7.48 3.36
C ASN A 75 4.90 -8.97 3.77
N VAL A 76 3.75 -9.53 4.18
CA VAL A 76 3.63 -10.89 4.73
C VAL A 76 2.73 -11.77 3.88
N GLN A 77 2.82 -13.08 4.05
CA GLN A 77 1.93 -14.05 3.40
C GLN A 77 1.58 -15.14 4.41
N PRO A 78 0.29 -15.34 4.72
CA PRO A 78 -0.13 -16.45 5.57
C PRO A 78 0.41 -17.80 5.06
N GLY A 79 1.02 -18.58 5.94
CA GLY A 79 1.61 -19.88 5.61
C GLY A 79 2.97 -19.81 4.90
N VAL A 80 3.62 -18.65 4.82
CA VAL A 80 4.96 -18.50 4.24
C VAL A 80 5.89 -17.79 5.22
N VAL A 81 7.09 -18.34 5.37
CA VAL A 81 8.20 -17.71 6.09
C VAL A 81 9.06 -16.98 5.07
N ILE A 82 9.43 -15.74 5.38
CA ILE A 82 10.19 -14.86 4.49
C ILE A 82 11.49 -14.47 5.19
N ASN A 83 12.61 -14.64 4.49
CA ASN A 83 13.89 -14.09 4.89
C ASN A 83 14.01 -12.68 4.29
N TYR A 84 13.71 -11.64 5.06
CA TYR A 84 13.76 -10.25 4.56
C TYR A 84 15.17 -9.77 4.23
N ALA A 85 16.21 -10.39 4.81
CA ALA A 85 17.59 -10.05 4.50
C ALA A 85 17.96 -10.44 3.06
N THR A 86 17.46 -11.56 2.55
CA THR A 86 17.82 -12.11 1.23
C THR A 86 16.69 -12.07 0.20
N GLY A 87 15.43 -11.98 0.65
CA GLY A 87 14.24 -12.11 -0.18
C GLY A 87 13.79 -13.56 -0.43
N GLU A 88 14.46 -14.55 0.14
CA GLU A 88 14.06 -15.96 0.02
C GLU A 88 12.77 -16.26 0.82
N SER A 89 12.03 -17.28 0.40
CA SER A 89 10.80 -17.70 1.09
C SER A 89 10.60 -19.22 1.06
N SER A 90 9.91 -19.73 2.07
CA SER A 90 9.52 -21.14 2.16
C SER A 90 8.12 -21.28 2.78
N LEU A 91 7.45 -22.41 2.53
CA LEU A 91 6.21 -22.72 3.26
C LEU A 91 6.50 -22.83 4.76
N ALA A 92 5.61 -22.28 5.57
CA ALA A 92 5.62 -22.50 7.01
C ALA A 92 5.32 -23.98 7.28
N GLN A 93 6.08 -24.60 8.19
CA GLN A 93 5.88 -25.98 8.62
C GLN A 93 4.68 -26.10 9.56
#